data_AF-A0A1B8AWP9-F1
#
_entry.id   AF-A0A1B8AWP9-F1
#
_cell.length_a   1.000
_cell.length_b   1.000
_cell.length_c   1.000
_cell.angle_alpha   90.00
_cell.angle_beta   90.00
_cell.angle_gamma   90.00
#
_symmetry.space_group_name_H-M   'P 1'
#
loop_
_entity.id
_entity.type
_entity.pdbx_description
1 polymer ?
#
loop_
_entity_poly.entity_id
_entity_poly.type
_entity_poly.pdbx_seq_one_letter_code
_entity_poly.pdbx_strand_id
1 'polypeptide(L)'
;MPYNIPTIEAQEGPALLYIAAGAWFSQPHVVTTRNKTDPWDTRYKLFRNHVVSLNKFIGENTPDYDPFTAPMDPYDGIGNLILYAPPAGPRYLGDNPNQKIDRDRRAGEVVEMQQWLHHNEDNLSIPLVWSVPDLVVGQDEIWRDPLRSGFHVKFHVAQLRANILFNMRCNAKLDRMKSYPYSRTCCTDYGILSGA
;
A
#
# COMPACT_ATOMS: atom_id res chain seq x y z
N MET A 1 14.05 22.84 3.39
CA MET A 1 15.37 22.25 3.71
C MET A 1 15.73 21.35 2.54
N PRO A 2 17.01 21.24 2.14
CA PRO A 2 17.36 20.30 1.09
C PRO A 2 17.00 18.89 1.56
N TYR A 3 16.51 18.07 0.63
CA TYR A 3 16.12 16.68 0.87
C TYR A 3 17.19 15.94 1.68
N ASN A 4 16.78 15.25 2.75
CA ASN A 4 17.67 14.50 3.62
C ASN A 4 17.92 13.08 3.09
N ILE A 5 17.83 12.92 1.76
CA ILE A 5 17.97 11.63 1.09
C ILE A 5 19.47 11.41 0.82
N PRO A 6 20.13 10.44 1.47
CA PRO A 6 21.53 10.12 1.18
C PRO A 6 21.69 9.65 -0.27
N THR A 7 22.85 9.95 -0.86
CA THR A 7 23.21 9.44 -2.20
C THR A 7 23.18 7.91 -2.21
N ILE A 8 23.03 7.29 -3.38
CA ILE A 8 22.93 5.84 -3.51
C ILE A 8 24.10 5.12 -2.83
N GLU A 9 25.31 5.69 -2.94
CA GLU A 9 26.56 5.19 -2.36
C GLU A 9 26.61 5.33 -0.83
N ALA A 10 25.92 6.34 -0.28
CA ALA A 10 25.89 6.62 1.15
C ALA A 10 24.80 5.86 1.91
N GLN A 11 23.92 5.14 1.20
CA GLN A 11 22.86 4.34 1.81
C GLN A 11 23.40 3.00 2.33
N GLU A 12 23.11 2.67 3.59
CA GLU A 12 23.55 1.41 4.24
C GLU A 12 22.86 0.16 3.71
N GLY A 13 21.71 0.32 3.07
CA GLY A 13 20.93 -0.76 2.49
C GLY A 13 19.63 -0.24 1.93
N PRO A 14 18.93 -1.06 1.14
CA PRO A 14 17.70 -0.61 0.52
C PRO A 14 16.56 -0.72 1.56
N ALA A 15 15.65 0.24 1.61
CA ALA A 15 14.45 0.25 2.44
C ALA A 15 13.14 0.18 1.63
N LEU A 16 12.21 -0.66 2.06
CA LEU A 16 10.85 -0.74 1.52
C LEU A 16 9.88 -0.74 2.68
N LEU A 17 9.06 0.29 2.79
CA LEU A 17 7.94 0.37 3.72
C LEU A 17 6.64 0.20 2.95
N TYR A 18 5.75 -0.64 3.46
CA TYR A 18 4.43 -0.87 2.91
C TYR A 18 3.38 -0.54 3.97
N ILE A 19 2.49 0.41 3.65
CA ILE A 19 1.41 0.85 4.53
C ILE A 19 0.07 0.36 3.97
N ALA A 20 -0.63 -0.46 4.76
CA ALA A 20 -1.99 -0.91 4.47
C ALA A 20 -2.94 -0.43 5.58
N ALA A 21 -3.14 0.88 5.64
CA ALA A 21 -3.92 1.51 6.70
C ALA A 21 -5.04 2.36 6.09
N GLY A 22 -6.29 1.96 6.27
CA GLY A 22 -7.42 2.71 5.71
C GLY A 22 -8.79 2.13 6.08
N ALA A 23 -8.92 0.80 6.04
CA ALA A 23 -10.19 0.12 6.34
C ALA A 23 -10.69 0.41 7.77
N TRP A 24 -9.77 0.72 8.70
CA TRP A 24 -10.10 1.15 10.05
C TRP A 24 -10.98 2.41 10.07
N PHE A 25 -10.79 3.36 9.15
CA PHE A 25 -11.60 4.59 9.09
C PHE A 25 -13.08 4.34 8.74
N SER A 26 -13.43 3.15 8.22
CA SER A 26 -14.84 2.73 8.03
C SER A 26 -15.52 2.27 9.34
N GLN A 27 -14.75 2.05 10.43
CA GLN A 27 -15.31 1.67 11.72
C GLN A 27 -16.13 2.81 12.30
N PRO A 28 -17.27 2.54 12.95
CA PRO A 28 -18.11 3.59 13.52
C PRO A 28 -17.52 4.22 14.80
N HIS A 29 -16.33 3.82 15.26
CA HIS A 29 -15.74 4.21 16.54
C HIS A 29 -14.24 4.53 16.40
N VAL A 30 -13.90 5.33 15.40
CA VAL A 30 -12.52 5.75 15.10
C VAL A 30 -12.05 6.86 16.05
N VAL A 31 -12.97 7.76 16.44
CA VAL A 31 -12.72 8.94 17.27
C VAL A 31 -13.12 8.67 18.70
N THR A 32 -14.30 8.09 18.90
CA THR A 32 -14.82 7.82 20.24
C THR A 32 -14.67 6.34 20.57
N THR A 33 -14.31 6.04 21.83
CA THR A 33 -14.30 4.66 22.32
C THR A 33 -15.66 4.34 22.97
N ARG A 34 -16.23 3.18 22.64
CA ARG A 34 -17.52 2.59 23.10
C ARG A 34 -18.81 3.15 22.48
N ASN A 35 -19.61 2.25 21.88
CA ASN A 35 -21.04 2.32 21.51
C ASN A 35 -21.59 3.59 20.81
N LYS A 36 -20.74 4.56 20.46
CA LYS A 36 -21.09 5.74 19.67
C LYS A 36 -20.74 5.49 18.22
N THR A 37 -21.57 6.02 17.32
CA THR A 37 -21.35 5.99 15.88
C THR A 37 -20.83 7.34 15.44
N ASP A 38 -19.51 7.44 15.26
CA ASP A 38 -18.85 8.63 14.74
C ASP A 38 -19.39 8.94 13.31
N PRO A 39 -19.80 10.18 13.04
CA PRO A 39 -20.30 10.58 11.72
C PRO A 39 -19.29 10.24 10.62
N TRP A 40 -19.80 9.84 9.45
CA TRP A 40 -18.93 9.50 8.31
C TRP A 40 -18.02 10.66 7.94
N ASP A 41 -18.55 11.87 7.77
CA ASP A 41 -17.76 13.06 7.41
C ASP A 41 -16.56 13.30 8.33
N THR A 42 -16.72 13.05 9.64
CA THR A 42 -15.64 13.17 10.62
C THR A 42 -14.56 12.12 10.38
N ARG A 43 -14.95 10.85 10.23
CA ARG A 43 -14.01 9.73 9.98
C ARG A 43 -13.32 9.87 8.63
N TYR A 44 -14.06 10.28 7.62
CA TYR A 44 -13.55 10.52 6.28
C TYR A 44 -12.59 11.70 6.22
N LYS A 45 -12.86 12.78 6.96
CA LYS A 45 -11.90 13.88 7.14
C LYS A 45 -10.61 13.38 7.83
N LEU A 46 -10.71 12.51 8.83
CA LEU A 46 -9.54 11.93 9.49
C LEU A 46 -8.72 11.06 8.54
N PHE A 47 -9.38 10.23 7.72
CA PHE A 47 -8.71 9.49 6.66
C PHE A 47 -7.92 10.41 5.73
N ARG A 48 -8.57 11.44 5.18
CA ARG A 48 -7.92 12.40 4.26
C ARG A 48 -6.75 13.11 4.94
N ASN A 49 -6.92 13.58 6.17
CA ASN A 49 -5.85 14.21 6.95
C ASN A 49 -4.67 13.26 7.18
N HIS A 50 -4.95 11.97 7.45
CA HIS A 50 -3.92 10.96 7.60
C HIS A 50 -3.14 10.75 6.30
N VAL A 51 -3.82 10.63 5.17
CA VAL A 51 -3.17 10.50 3.86
C VAL A 51 -2.34 11.74 3.53
N VAL A 52 -2.87 12.95 3.74
CA VAL A 52 -2.12 14.20 3.52
C VAL A 52 -0.87 14.28 4.41
N SER A 53 -0.95 13.84 5.67
CA SER A 53 0.20 13.78 6.57
C SER A 53 1.25 12.79 6.09
N LEU A 54 0.83 11.61 5.62
CA LEU A 54 1.73 10.62 5.03
C LEU A 54 2.36 11.13 3.74
N ASN A 55 1.58 11.81 2.90
CA ASN A 55 2.02 12.39 1.63
C ASN A 55 3.20 13.34 1.85
N LYS A 56 3.06 14.25 2.81
CA LYS A 56 4.12 15.18 3.19
C LYS A 56 5.37 14.43 3.66
N PHE A 57 5.20 13.44 4.54
CA PHE A 57 6.33 12.66 5.06
C PHE A 57 7.05 11.90 3.94
N ILE A 58 6.30 11.26 3.04
CA ILE A 58 6.85 10.49 1.92
C ILE A 58 7.59 11.44 0.97
N GLY A 59 6.94 12.51 0.53
CA GLY A 59 7.56 13.53 -0.34
C GLY A 59 8.79 14.20 0.27
N GLU A 60 8.96 14.23 1.60
CA GLU A 60 10.19 14.75 2.24
C GLU A 60 11.32 13.71 2.34
N ASN A 61 11.03 12.41 2.18
CA ASN A 61 11.94 11.31 2.52
C ASN A 61 12.15 10.27 1.39
N THR A 62 11.43 10.37 0.27
CA THR A 62 11.60 9.50 -0.91
C THR A 62 11.86 10.33 -2.16
N PRO A 63 12.50 9.75 -3.20
CA PRO A 63 12.72 10.44 -4.46
C PRO A 63 11.43 10.94 -5.12
N ASP A 64 11.53 12.07 -5.84
CA ASP A 64 10.42 12.72 -6.56
C ASP A 64 10.30 12.20 -8.00
N TYR A 65 10.22 10.87 -8.15
CA TYR A 65 9.93 10.20 -9.41
C TYR A 65 8.89 9.11 -9.20
N ASP A 66 8.08 8.82 -10.23
CA ASP A 66 7.13 7.71 -10.19
C ASP A 66 7.87 6.37 -10.22
N PRO A 67 7.84 5.56 -9.15
CA PRO A 67 8.58 4.30 -9.11
C PRO A 67 8.03 3.22 -10.06
N PHE A 68 6.84 3.43 -10.65
CA PHE A 68 6.23 2.47 -11.57
C PHE A 68 6.58 2.70 -13.04
N THR A 69 6.99 3.92 -13.39
CA THR A 69 7.30 4.30 -14.78
C THR A 69 8.72 4.84 -14.98
N ALA A 70 9.37 5.33 -13.92
CA ALA A 70 10.74 5.82 -14.01
C ALA A 70 11.72 4.70 -14.41
N PRO A 71 12.75 5.03 -15.21
CA PRO A 71 13.82 4.07 -15.48
C PRO A 71 14.50 3.68 -14.16
N MET A 72 14.76 2.38 -14.01
CA MET A 72 15.44 1.86 -12.83
C MET A 72 16.91 2.30 -12.83
N ASP A 73 17.41 2.69 -11.67
CA ASP A 73 18.83 2.96 -11.47
C ASP A 73 19.63 1.66 -11.56
N PRO A 74 20.75 1.60 -12.31
CA PRO A 74 21.51 0.37 -12.48
C PRO A 74 22.18 -0.14 -11.19
N TYR A 75 22.29 0.68 -10.15
CA TYR A 75 22.84 0.34 -8.83
C TYR A 75 21.76 0.21 -7.76
N ASP A 76 20.75 1.09 -7.73
CA ASP A 76 19.70 1.16 -6.69
C ASP A 76 18.37 0.51 -7.09
N GLY A 77 18.18 0.21 -8.38
CA GLY A 77 16.92 -0.27 -8.94
C GLY A 77 15.83 0.80 -8.83
N ILE A 78 14.75 0.48 -8.12
CA ILE A 78 13.65 1.43 -7.83
C ILE A 78 13.93 2.33 -6.61
N GLY A 79 15.02 2.09 -5.88
CA GLY A 79 15.44 2.85 -4.71
C GLY A 79 14.61 2.61 -3.45
N ASN A 80 14.73 3.54 -2.50
CA ASN A 80 13.98 3.51 -1.25
C ASN A 80 12.52 3.94 -1.47
N LEU A 81 11.58 3.12 -1.02
CA LEU A 81 10.16 3.35 -1.26
C LEU A 81 9.34 3.26 0.01
N ILE A 82 8.37 4.17 0.09
CA ILE A 82 7.25 4.07 1.02
C ILE A 82 5.98 4.00 0.17
N LEU A 83 5.33 2.85 0.20
CA LEU A 83 4.17 2.53 -0.63
C LEU A 83 2.91 2.51 0.21
N TYR A 84 1.79 2.91 -0.38
CA TYR A 84 0.48 2.87 0.27
C TYR A 84 -0.50 2.00 -0.52
N ALA A 85 -1.07 0.98 0.11
CA ALA A 85 -2.20 0.25 -0.46
C ALA A 85 -3.52 0.91 -0.05
N PRO A 86 -4.37 1.27 -1.03
CA PRO A 86 -5.74 1.68 -0.76
C PRO A 86 -6.50 0.63 0.08
N PRO A 87 -7.44 1.06 0.94
CA PRO A 87 -8.25 0.14 1.72
C PRO A 87 -9.09 -0.77 0.82
N ALA A 88 -9.37 -1.99 1.28
CA ALA A 88 -10.23 -2.95 0.58
C ALA A 88 -11.30 -3.51 1.52
N GLY A 89 -12.37 -4.04 0.93
CA GLY A 89 -13.48 -4.66 1.65
C GLY A 89 -14.40 -3.65 2.34
N PRO A 90 -15.22 -4.10 3.31
CA PRO A 90 -15.41 -5.49 3.67
C PRO A 90 -16.19 -6.27 2.61
N ARG A 91 -16.01 -7.60 2.59
CA ARG A 91 -16.85 -8.55 1.85
C ARG A 91 -17.57 -9.47 2.83
N TYR A 92 -18.86 -9.19 3.05
CA TYR A 92 -19.70 -9.97 3.96
C TYR A 92 -20.56 -10.97 3.18
N LEU A 93 -20.56 -12.23 3.58
CA LEU A 93 -21.29 -13.34 2.95
C LEU A 93 -22.30 -14.00 3.89
N GLY A 94 -22.52 -13.42 5.09
CA GLY A 94 -23.48 -13.94 6.05
C GLY A 94 -24.89 -13.42 5.82
N ASP A 95 -25.85 -14.02 6.52
CA ASP A 95 -27.27 -13.72 6.37
C ASP A 95 -27.84 -12.83 7.49
N ASN A 96 -27.02 -12.38 8.45
CA ASN A 96 -27.50 -11.52 9.53
C ASN A 96 -27.85 -10.13 8.97
N PRO A 97 -29.13 -9.67 9.05
CA PRO A 97 -29.55 -8.43 8.41
C PRO A 97 -28.83 -7.18 8.94
N ASN A 98 -28.61 -7.10 10.26
CA ASN A 98 -27.95 -5.96 10.88
C ASN A 98 -26.46 -5.90 10.50
N GLN A 99 -25.78 -7.04 10.43
CA GLN A 99 -24.40 -7.11 9.97
C GLN A 99 -24.31 -6.77 8.49
N LYS A 100 -25.24 -7.24 7.66
CA LYS A 100 -25.28 -6.92 6.23
C LYS A 100 -25.40 -5.41 6.01
N ILE A 101 -26.34 -4.74 6.67
CA ILE A 101 -26.49 -3.27 6.61
C ILE A 101 -25.20 -2.55 7.03
N ASP A 102 -24.59 -2.96 8.14
CA ASP A 102 -23.34 -2.34 8.62
C ASP A 102 -22.15 -2.59 7.66
N ARG A 103 -22.07 -3.76 7.04
CA ARG A 103 -20.98 -4.13 6.11
C ARG A 103 -21.15 -3.45 4.76
N ASP A 104 -22.36 -3.39 4.24
CA ASP A 104 -22.67 -2.69 2.98
C ASP A 104 -22.38 -1.19 3.10
N ARG A 105 -22.75 -0.57 4.23
CA ARG A 105 -22.37 0.83 4.53
C ARG A 105 -20.86 1.02 4.47
N ARG A 106 -20.09 0.16 5.15
CA ARG A 106 -18.63 0.27 5.21
C ARG A 106 -17.97 0.03 3.85
N ALA A 107 -18.53 -0.87 3.04
CA ALA A 107 -18.06 -1.10 1.68
C ALA A 107 -18.24 0.16 0.83
N GLY A 108 -19.40 0.83 0.94
CA GLY A 108 -19.64 2.14 0.33
C GLY A 108 -18.63 3.20 0.77
N GLU A 109 -18.37 3.30 2.09
CA GLU A 109 -17.37 4.23 2.64
C GLU A 109 -15.93 3.93 2.15
N VAL A 110 -15.58 2.66 1.96
CA VAL A 110 -14.29 2.27 1.36
C VAL A 110 -14.21 2.68 -0.10
N VAL A 111 -15.29 2.53 -0.87
CA VAL A 111 -15.36 3.02 -2.25
C VAL A 111 -15.17 4.53 -2.30
N GLU A 112 -15.80 5.30 -1.41
CA GLU A 112 -15.60 6.75 -1.33
C GLU A 112 -14.14 7.12 -1.01
N MET A 113 -13.48 6.39 -0.09
CA MET A 113 -12.05 6.58 0.20
C MET A 113 -11.17 6.29 -1.02
N GLN A 114 -11.43 5.20 -1.74
CA GLN A 114 -10.71 4.85 -2.97
C GLN A 114 -10.92 5.89 -4.07
N GLN A 115 -12.14 6.36 -4.28
CA GLN A 115 -12.44 7.41 -5.24
C GLN A 115 -11.67 8.70 -4.93
N TRP A 116 -11.57 9.09 -3.66
CA TRP A 116 -10.78 10.26 -3.29
C TRP A 116 -9.29 10.06 -3.56
N LEU A 117 -8.74 8.88 -3.24
CA LEU A 117 -7.35 8.55 -3.57
C LEU A 117 -7.09 8.67 -5.07
N HIS A 118 -7.93 8.06 -5.92
CA HIS A 118 -7.81 8.16 -7.37
C HIS A 118 -7.88 9.60 -7.89
N HIS A 119 -8.84 10.40 -7.42
CA HIS A 119 -8.96 11.80 -7.87
C HIS A 119 -7.80 12.70 -7.44
N ASN A 120 -7.01 12.28 -6.45
CA ASN A 120 -5.90 13.08 -5.91
C ASN A 120 -4.54 12.46 -6.22
N GLU A 121 -4.48 11.31 -6.89
CA GLU A 121 -3.26 10.53 -7.13
C GLU A 121 -2.16 11.38 -7.77
N ASP A 122 -2.48 12.14 -8.82
CA ASP A 122 -1.53 13.03 -9.51
C ASP A 122 -0.97 14.17 -8.64
N ASN A 123 -1.63 14.47 -7.49
CA ASN A 123 -1.21 15.50 -6.55
C ASN A 123 -0.53 14.92 -5.29
N LEU A 124 -0.37 13.60 -5.22
CA LEU A 124 0.26 12.91 -4.10
C LEU A 124 1.66 12.42 -4.52
N SER A 125 2.64 12.66 -3.67
CA SER A 125 3.95 11.99 -3.68
C SER A 125 3.88 10.55 -3.17
N ILE A 126 2.69 10.03 -2.85
CA ILE A 126 2.49 8.66 -2.38
C ILE A 126 2.28 7.74 -3.58
N PRO A 127 3.14 6.74 -3.80
CA PRO A 127 2.87 5.71 -4.79
C PRO A 127 1.76 4.78 -4.28
N LEU A 128 0.62 4.79 -4.97
CA LEU A 128 -0.55 3.97 -4.64
C LEU A 128 -0.45 2.59 -5.30
N VAL A 129 -0.57 1.52 -4.50
CA VAL A 129 -0.47 0.14 -5.00
C VAL A 129 -1.87 -0.45 -5.20
N TRP A 130 -2.56 -0.05 -6.27
CA TRP A 130 -3.91 -0.51 -6.62
C TRP A 130 -4.01 -2.02 -6.89
N SER A 131 -2.90 -2.66 -7.27
CA SER A 131 -2.87 -4.12 -7.44
C SER A 131 -3.17 -4.90 -6.15
N VAL A 132 -3.02 -4.28 -4.97
CA VAL A 132 -3.33 -4.91 -3.67
C VAL A 132 -4.83 -5.04 -3.40
N PRO A 133 -5.65 -3.96 -3.45
CA PRO A 133 -7.10 -4.10 -3.35
C PRO A 133 -7.68 -4.98 -4.47
N ASP A 134 -7.06 -5.03 -5.65
CA ASP A 134 -7.52 -5.88 -6.76
C ASP A 134 -7.42 -7.39 -6.46
N LEU A 135 -6.52 -7.81 -5.57
CA LEU A 135 -6.37 -9.24 -5.19
C LEU A 135 -7.64 -9.84 -4.56
N VAL A 136 -8.56 -8.99 -4.09
CA VAL A 136 -9.76 -9.43 -3.38
C VAL A 136 -11.05 -9.27 -4.19
N VAL A 137 -10.99 -8.64 -5.36
CA VAL A 137 -12.16 -8.34 -6.18
C VAL A 137 -12.75 -9.63 -6.76
N GLY A 138 -14.03 -9.88 -6.48
CA GLY A 138 -14.75 -11.07 -6.97
C GLY A 138 -14.30 -12.40 -6.34
N GLN A 139 -13.46 -12.37 -5.30
CA GLN A 139 -12.86 -13.55 -4.70
C GLN A 139 -13.49 -13.83 -3.33
N ASP A 140 -14.60 -14.57 -3.28
CA ASP A 140 -15.30 -14.86 -2.01
C ASP A 140 -14.50 -15.80 -1.10
N GLU A 141 -13.78 -16.75 -1.68
CA GLU A 141 -13.06 -17.79 -0.93
C GLU A 141 -11.81 -17.29 -0.21
N ILE A 142 -11.31 -16.10 -0.53
CA ILE A 142 -10.05 -15.61 0.06
C ILE A 142 -10.26 -14.88 1.39
N TRP A 143 -11.50 -14.62 1.78
CA TRP A 143 -11.81 -13.95 3.04
C TRP A 143 -11.75 -14.96 4.19
N ARG A 144 -11.07 -14.58 5.27
CA ARG A 144 -10.89 -15.41 6.47
C ARG A 144 -12.16 -15.46 7.31
N ASP A 145 -12.88 -14.35 7.39
CA ASP A 145 -14.06 -14.21 8.23
C ASP A 145 -15.25 -13.53 7.50
N PRO A 146 -15.63 -14.01 6.30
CA PRO A 146 -16.67 -13.39 5.48
C PRO A 146 -18.05 -13.43 6.14
N LEU A 147 -18.28 -14.37 7.06
CA LEU A 147 -19.53 -14.48 7.83
C LEU A 147 -19.54 -13.60 9.09
N ARG A 148 -18.48 -12.81 9.33
CA ARG A 148 -18.34 -11.94 10.52
C ARG A 148 -17.93 -10.52 10.13
N SER A 149 -16.63 -10.26 9.98
CA SER A 149 -16.14 -8.91 9.67
C SER A 149 -16.00 -8.66 8.17
N GLY A 150 -15.68 -9.69 7.39
CA GLY A 150 -15.39 -9.53 5.97
C GLY A 150 -14.18 -8.63 5.67
N PHE A 151 -13.32 -8.35 6.65
CA PHE A 151 -12.14 -7.48 6.47
C PHE A 151 -10.84 -8.26 6.43
N HIS A 152 -10.79 -9.47 6.99
CA HIS A 152 -9.55 -10.23 7.05
C HIS A 152 -9.46 -11.16 5.84
N VAL A 153 -8.35 -11.09 5.12
CA VAL A 153 -8.01 -12.05 4.07
C VAL A 153 -7.26 -13.24 4.65
N LYS A 154 -7.29 -14.38 3.96
CA LYS A 154 -6.50 -15.56 4.26
C LYS A 154 -5.00 -15.25 4.10
N PHE A 155 -4.17 -16.02 4.81
CA PHE A 155 -2.72 -15.79 4.89
C PHE A 155 -2.03 -15.76 3.51
N HIS A 156 -2.45 -16.60 2.56
CA HIS A 156 -1.87 -16.64 1.22
C HIS A 156 -2.07 -15.33 0.42
N VAL A 157 -3.17 -14.60 0.64
CA VAL A 157 -3.35 -13.28 0.01
C VAL A 157 -2.41 -12.25 0.63
N ALA A 158 -2.21 -12.32 1.96
CA ALA A 158 -1.21 -11.50 2.63
C ALA A 158 0.21 -11.76 2.09
N GLN A 159 0.55 -13.03 1.84
CA GLN A 159 1.81 -13.40 1.18
C GLN A 159 1.89 -12.87 -0.26
N LEU A 160 0.79 -12.95 -1.02
CA LEU A 160 0.75 -12.44 -2.39
C LEU A 160 0.98 -10.92 -2.45
N ARG A 161 0.43 -10.15 -1.50
CA ARG A 161 0.74 -8.71 -1.36
C ARG A 161 2.24 -8.49 -1.20
N ALA A 162 2.89 -9.22 -0.30
CA ALA A 162 4.34 -9.11 -0.11
C ALA A 162 5.11 -9.51 -1.38
N ASN A 163 4.69 -10.57 -2.08
CA ASN A 163 5.31 -11.01 -3.32
C ASN A 163 5.21 -9.98 -4.46
N ILE A 164 4.09 -9.26 -4.59
CA ILE A 164 3.97 -8.17 -5.58
C ILE A 164 5.05 -7.11 -5.32
N LEU A 165 5.20 -6.70 -4.06
CA LEU A 165 6.15 -5.68 -3.66
C LEU A 165 7.61 -6.15 -3.79
N PHE A 166 7.89 -7.41 -3.45
CA PHE A 166 9.23 -7.98 -3.60
C PHE A 166 9.61 -8.25 -5.06
N ASN A 167 8.66 -8.61 -5.93
CA ASN A 167 8.93 -8.77 -7.36
C ASN A 167 9.16 -7.42 -8.06
N MET A 168 8.47 -6.36 -7.63
CA MET A 168 8.76 -4.98 -8.08
C MET A 168 10.22 -4.63 -7.78
N ARG A 169 10.74 -5.10 -6.65
CA ARG A 169 12.04 -4.77 -6.10
C ARG A 169 13.10 -5.82 -6.40
N CYS A 170 13.24 -6.28 -7.65
CA CYS A 170 14.45 -6.94 -8.16
C CYS A 170 15.69 -6.28 -7.53
N ASN A 171 16.31 -6.89 -6.51
CA ASN A 171 17.25 -6.16 -5.64
C ASN A 171 18.66 -6.19 -6.25
N ALA A 172 18.85 -5.51 -7.39
CA ALA A 172 20.17 -5.40 -8.02
C ALA A 172 21.23 -4.83 -7.08
N LYS A 173 20.87 -3.92 -6.16
CA LYS A 173 21.78 -3.42 -5.11
C LYS A 173 22.26 -4.52 -4.17
N LEU A 174 21.35 -5.35 -3.64
CA LEU A 174 21.75 -6.46 -2.78
C LEU A 174 22.54 -7.51 -3.55
N ASP A 175 22.18 -7.80 -4.80
CA ASP A 175 22.93 -8.72 -5.67
C ASP A 175 24.37 -8.22 -5.89
N ARG A 176 24.56 -6.91 -6.09
CA ARG A 176 25.88 -6.28 -6.22
C ARG A 176 26.65 -6.20 -4.89
N MET A 177 25.97 -5.94 -3.76
CA MET A 177 26.61 -5.90 -2.43
C MET A 177 26.99 -7.31 -1.93
N LYS A 178 26.22 -8.33 -2.31
CA LYS A 178 26.42 -9.72 -1.89
C LYS A 178 25.75 -10.63 -2.92
N SER A 179 26.54 -11.21 -3.83
CA SER A 179 26.06 -12.11 -4.88
C SER A 179 25.08 -13.13 -4.30
N TYR A 180 23.79 -12.99 -4.61
CA TYR A 180 22.75 -13.80 -3.97
C TYR A 180 22.57 -15.07 -4.80
N PRO A 181 22.51 -16.27 -4.19
CA PRO A 181 22.38 -17.50 -4.96
C PRO A 181 21.05 -17.50 -5.74
N TYR A 182 21.17 -17.45 -7.07
CA TYR A 182 20.14 -17.21 -8.12
C TYR A 182 18.95 -18.19 -8.17
N SER A 183 18.63 -18.94 -7.13
CA SER A 183 17.61 -19.98 -7.22
C SER A 183 16.18 -19.53 -6.95
N ARG A 184 15.88 -18.31 -6.47
CA ARG A 184 14.53 -18.00 -5.94
C ARG A 184 13.90 -16.62 -6.17
N THR A 185 14.52 -15.68 -6.88
CA THR A 185 13.82 -14.45 -7.32
C THR A 185 14.39 -14.02 -8.66
N CYS A 186 13.51 -13.70 -9.62
CA CYS A 186 13.94 -13.04 -10.85
C CYS A 186 14.62 -11.73 -10.44
N CYS A 187 15.92 -11.61 -10.70
CA CYS A 187 16.67 -10.37 -10.71
C CYS A 187 17.05 -10.13 -12.16
N THR A 188 16.47 -9.11 -12.80
CA THR A 188 16.94 -8.68 -14.12
C THR A 188 18.17 -7.82 -13.90
N ASP A 189 19.27 -8.12 -14.60
CA ASP A 189 20.38 -7.18 -14.71
C ASP A 189 19.87 -5.89 -15.36
N TYR A 190 19.85 -4.79 -14.61
CA TYR A 190 19.34 -3.50 -15.05
C TYR A 190 20.29 -2.74 -15.98
N GLY A 191 21.42 -3.36 -16.33
CA GLY A 191 22.34 -2.86 -17.34
C GLY A 191 23.74 -2.57 -16.82
N ILE A 192 24.66 -2.48 -17.78
CA ILE A 192 26.06 -2.05 -17.58
C ILE A 192 26.11 -0.55 -17.91
N LEU A 193 26.78 0.24 -17.07
CA LEU A 193 27.10 1.64 -17.40
C LEU A 193 27.78 1.68 -18.78
N SER A 194 27.14 2.29 -19.76
CA SER A 194 27.80 2.63 -21.02
C SER A 194 28.74 3.81 -20.76
N GLY A 195 29.99 3.52 -20.37
CA GLY A 195 31.04 4.52 -20.22
C GLY A 195 32.01 4.25 -19.07
N ALA A 196 32.84 3.22 -19.21
CA ALA A 196 34.15 3.13 -18.56
C ALA A 196 35.21 2.98 -19.65
#